data_AF-A0AAV1Y637-F1
#
_entry.id   AF-A0AAV1Y637-F1
#
_cell.length_a   1.000
_cell.length_b   1.000
_cell.length_c   1.000
_cell.angle_alpha   90.00
_cell.angle_beta   90.00
_cell.angle_gamma   90.00
#
_symmetry.space_group_name_H-M   'P 1'
#
loop_
_entity.id
_entity.type
_entity.pdbx_description
1 polymer ?
#
loop_
_entity_poly.entity_id
_entity_poly.type
_entity_poly.pdbx_seq_one_letter_code
_entity_poly.pdbx_strand_id
1 'polypeptide(L)'
;MFERSTQKGSVWVTLKRSSLKSKLQRNKLPAHGEPIQYRCLIRATDGKNTISTSVGAKDHQRFQASYALILKAHMTALKKRERKDKKKYAEVDKREGTSKRTKKS
;
A
#
# COMPACT_ATOMS: atom_id res chain seq x y z
N MET A 1 -7.72 12.78 11.29
CA MET A 1 -8.65 12.58 10.15
C MET A 1 -9.56 11.38 10.40
N PHE A 2 -9.04 10.15 10.47
CA PHE A 2 -9.86 8.95 10.66
C PHE A 2 -10.81 9.00 11.86
N GLU A 3 -10.35 9.42 13.04
CA GLU A 3 -11.20 9.54 14.24
C GLU A 3 -12.35 10.56 14.06
N ARG A 4 -12.09 11.68 13.37
CA ARG A 4 -13.11 12.71 13.12
C ARG A 4 -14.14 12.26 12.08
N SER A 5 -13.74 11.44 11.13
CA SER A 5 -14.59 10.95 10.03
C SER A 5 -15.18 9.56 10.31
N THR A 6 -15.13 9.07 11.55
CA THR A 6 -15.56 7.70 11.90
C THR A 6 -17.06 7.49 11.72
N GLN A 7 -17.90 8.47 12.09
CA GLN A 7 -19.36 8.36 11.96
C GLN A 7 -19.86 8.85 10.60
N LYS A 8 -19.33 9.98 10.13
CA LYS A 8 -19.71 10.61 8.86
C LYS A 8 -18.48 11.20 8.18
N GLY A 9 -18.40 10.99 6.88
CA GLY A 9 -17.35 11.54 6.04
C GLY A 9 -16.53 10.47 5.35
N SER A 10 -15.50 10.92 4.65
CA SER A 10 -14.58 10.05 3.92
C SER A 10 -13.19 10.64 4.01
N VAL A 11 -12.19 9.78 4.08
CA VAL A 11 -10.78 10.16 4.07
C VAL A 11 -10.19 9.65 2.78
N TRP A 12 -9.68 10.55 1.95
CA TRP A 12 -9.00 10.20 0.71
C TRP A 12 -7.51 10.23 0.94
N VAL A 13 -6.82 9.14 0.57
CA VAL A 13 -5.36 9.06 0.60
C VAL A 13 -4.87 8.79 -0.82
N THR A 14 -3.92 9.60 -1.29
CA THR A 14 -3.31 9.48 -2.61
C THR A 14 -1.81 9.30 -2.48
N LEU A 15 -1.25 8.38 -3.25
CA LEU A 15 0.18 8.11 -3.32
C LEU A 15 0.62 8.33 -4.77
N LYS A 16 1.52 9.28 -5.02
CA LYS A 16 1.96 9.64 -6.37
C LYS A 16 3.48 9.73 -6.45
N ARG A 17 4.08 9.13 -7.48
CA ARG A 17 5.49 9.33 -7.80
C ARG A 17 5.72 10.79 -8.18
N SER A 18 6.62 11.45 -7.46
CA SER A 18 6.91 12.88 -7.63
C SER A 18 8.41 13.13 -7.58
N SER A 19 8.88 14.02 -8.45
CA SER A 19 10.23 14.59 -8.37
C SER A 19 10.30 15.82 -7.46
N LEU A 20 9.17 16.24 -6.86
CA LEU A 20 8.94 17.50 -6.11
C LEU A 20 9.20 18.80 -6.91
N LYS A 21 9.86 18.72 -8.06
CA LYS A 21 10.10 19.84 -8.97
C LYS A 21 8.88 20.16 -9.83
N SER A 22 8.59 21.45 -10.01
CA SER A 22 7.49 21.90 -10.89
C SER A 22 7.78 21.57 -12.36
N LYS A 23 6.75 21.62 -13.23
CA LYS A 23 6.95 21.43 -14.68
C LYS A 23 7.96 22.43 -15.26
N LEU A 24 7.87 23.70 -14.84
CA LEU A 24 8.80 24.76 -15.27
C LEU A 24 10.24 24.48 -14.82
N GLN A 25 10.42 23.99 -13.59
CA GLN A 25 11.75 23.62 -13.09
C GLN A 25 12.31 22.39 -13.78
N ARG A 26 11.46 21.43 -14.18
CA ARG A 26 11.89 20.26 -14.96
C ARG A 26 12.34 20.62 -16.36
N ASN A 27 11.65 21.55 -17.02
CA ASN A 27 12.00 22.00 -18.36
C ASN A 27 13.28 22.84 -18.40
N LYS A 28 13.68 23.45 -17.26
CA LYS A 28 14.92 24.20 -17.10
C LYS A 28 16.11 23.35 -16.65
N LEU A 29 15.90 22.06 -16.34
CA LEU A 29 17.01 21.17 -16.01
C LEU A 29 17.69 20.74 -17.32
N PRO A 30 19.02 20.88 -17.43
CA PRO A 30 19.74 20.41 -18.60
C PRO A 30 19.50 18.90 -18.77
N ALA A 31 19.27 18.48 -20.02
CA ALA A 31 18.94 17.10 -20.38
C ALA A 31 20.02 16.07 -19.98
N HIS A 32 21.22 16.55 -19.61
CA HIS A 32 22.33 15.75 -19.12
C HIS A 32 22.59 16.02 -17.63
N GLY A 33 22.35 15.02 -16.78
CA GLY A 33 23.33 14.73 -15.72
C GLY A 33 22.82 14.52 -14.29
N GLU A 34 21.75 15.17 -13.84
CA GLU A 34 21.36 15.03 -12.43
C GLU A 34 20.32 13.91 -12.25
N PRO A 35 20.66 12.79 -11.56
CA PRO A 35 19.70 11.72 -11.30
C PRO A 35 18.55 12.27 -10.46
N ILE A 36 17.38 12.43 -11.10
CA ILE A 36 16.19 12.92 -10.40
C ILE A 36 15.81 11.88 -9.36
N GLN A 37 16.07 12.21 -8.09
CA GLN A 37 15.66 11.37 -6.98
C GLN A 37 14.12 11.42 -6.86
N TYR A 38 13.47 10.39 -7.37
CA TYR A 38 12.03 10.24 -7.24
C TYR A 38 11.67 9.92 -5.79
N ARG A 39 10.62 10.58 -5.32
CA ARG A 39 10.01 10.35 -4.02
C ARG A 39 8.54 9.97 -4.21
N CYS A 40 7.94 9.36 -3.20
CA CYS A 40 6.50 9.17 -3.14
C CYS A 40 5.89 10.37 -2.43
N LEU A 41 5.03 11.13 -3.10
CA LEU A 41 4.21 12.17 -2.50
C LEU A 41 2.92 11.53 -2.02
N ILE A 42 2.69 11.54 -0.71
CA ILE A 42 1.48 11.05 -0.08
C ILE A 42 0.65 12.25 0.39
N ARG A 43 -0.64 12.26 0.06
CA ARG A 43 -1.59 13.28 0.55
C ARG A 43 -2.80 12.60 1.15
N ALA A 44 -3.23 13.07 2.31
CA ALA A 44 -4.48 12.67 2.92
C ALA A 44 -5.39 13.89 3.11
N THR A 45 -6.68 13.74 2.83
CA THR A 45 -7.68 14.80 3.00
C THR A 45 -9.00 14.24 3.50
N ASP A 46 -9.67 14.98 4.38
CA ASP A 46 -11.06 14.76 4.81
C ASP A 46 -12.05 15.67 4.08
N GLY A 47 -11.59 16.35 3.02
CA GLY A 47 -12.32 17.38 2.27
C GLY A 47 -12.17 18.79 2.82
N LYS A 48 -11.74 18.95 4.08
CA LYS A 48 -11.53 20.27 4.73
C LYS A 48 -10.04 20.52 4.97
N ASN A 49 -9.39 19.60 5.66
CA ASN A 49 -7.97 19.64 5.98
C ASN A 49 -7.21 18.75 5.00
N THR A 50 -6.02 19.19 4.60
CA THR A 50 -5.13 18.39 3.75
C THR A 50 -3.75 18.34 4.39
N ILE A 51 -3.24 17.12 4.57
CA ILE A 51 -1.86 16.89 5.00
C ILE A 51 -1.09 16.22 3.88
N SER A 52 0.20 16.52 3.77
CA SER A 52 1.06 15.93 2.74
C SER A 52 2.44 15.62 3.28
N THR A 53 3.03 14.52 2.80
CA THR A 53 4.40 14.14 3.12
C THR A 53 5.09 13.57 1.88
N SER A 54 6.41 13.76 1.79
CA SER A 54 7.24 13.17 0.74
C SER A 54 8.15 12.12 1.34
N VAL A 55 8.06 10.89 0.85
CA VAL A 55 8.84 9.75 1.34
C VAL A 55 9.90 9.36 0.31
N GLY A 56 11.16 9.34 0.75
CA GLY A 56 12.28 8.86 -0.05
C GLY A 56 12.46 7.35 0.05
N ALA A 57 13.40 6.81 -0.74
CA ALA A 57 13.69 5.36 -0.75
C ALA A 57 14.19 4.84 0.61
N LYS A 58 14.94 5.65 1.37
CA LYS A 58 15.50 5.26 2.67
C LYS A 58 14.41 5.05 3.74
N ASP A 59 13.42 5.93 3.77
CA ASP A 59 12.38 5.92 4.82
C ASP A 59 11.13 5.13 4.42
N HIS A 60 11.11 4.59 3.19
CA HIS A 60 9.96 3.88 2.62
C HIS A 60 9.48 2.73 3.52
N GLN A 61 10.39 1.87 3.99
CA GLN A 61 10.01 0.70 4.77
C GLN A 61 9.41 1.09 6.13
N ARG A 62 10.04 2.06 6.82
CA ARG A 62 9.53 2.58 8.09
C ARG A 62 8.15 3.22 7.91
N PHE A 63 8.00 4.04 6.87
CA PHE A 63 6.71 4.65 6.54
C PHE A 63 5.65 3.59 6.24
N GLN A 64 5.98 2.55 5.47
CA GLN A 64 5.05 1.47 5.15
C GLN A 64 4.56 0.73 6.40
N ALA A 65 5.48 0.42 7.33
CA ALA A 65 5.13 -0.25 8.59
C ALA A 65 4.17 0.60 9.44
N SER A 66 4.50 1.88 9.67
CA SER A 66 3.64 2.80 10.43
C SER A 66 2.30 3.06 9.73
N TYR A 67 2.31 3.21 8.40
CA TYR A 67 1.10 3.42 7.61
C TYR A 67 0.16 2.22 7.67
N ALA A 68 0.69 1.00 7.54
CA ALA A 68 -0.10 -0.23 7.66
C ALA A 68 -0.74 -0.37 9.04
N LEU A 69 -0.01 -0.02 10.11
CA LEU A 69 -0.54 -0.03 11.48
C LEU A 69 -1.73 0.94 11.63
N ILE A 70 -1.59 2.17 11.13
CA ILE A 70 -2.65 3.18 11.17
C ILE A 70 -3.89 2.70 10.39
N LEU A 71 -3.69 2.19 9.16
CA LEU A 71 -4.81 1.67 8.37
C LEU A 71 -5.52 0.52 9.07
N LYS A 72 -4.77 -0.43 9.63
CA LYS A 72 -5.34 -1.58 10.34
C LYS A 72 -6.11 -1.15 11.59
N ALA A 73 -5.62 -0.14 12.32
CA ALA A 73 -6.26 0.36 13.53
C ALA A 73 -7.58 1.10 13.24
N HIS A 74 -7.65 1.87 12.13
CA HIS A 74 -8.78 2.74 11.87
C HIS A 74 -9.78 2.24 10.82
N MET A 75 -9.42 1.29 9.95
CA MET A 75 -10.33 0.71 8.93
C MET A 75 -11.06 -0.53 9.45
N THR A 76 -11.73 -0.43 10.60
CA THR A 76 -12.32 -1.59 11.31
C THR A 76 -13.77 -1.87 10.94
N ALA A 77 -14.50 -0.89 10.41
CA ALA A 77 -15.94 -0.96 10.15
C ALA A 77 -16.35 -1.66 8.83
N LEU A 78 -15.51 -2.55 8.31
CA LEU A 78 -15.80 -3.31 7.09
C LEU A 78 -16.56 -4.61 7.41
N LYS A 79 -17.46 -5.03 6.51
CA LYS A 79 -18.15 -6.32 6.65
C LYS A 79 -17.11 -7.44 6.75
N LYS A 80 -17.23 -8.27 7.80
CA LYS A 80 -16.35 -9.43 7.97
C LYS A 80 -16.56 -10.37 6.78
N ARG A 81 -15.48 -10.76 6.12
CA ARG A 81 -15.53 -11.79 5.09
C ARG A 81 -16.03 -13.08 5.73
N GLU A 82 -17.21 -13.54 5.34
CA GLU A 82 -17.74 -14.83 5.77
C GLU A 82 -16.76 -15.94 5.37
N ARG A 83 -16.39 -16.79 6.33
CA ARG A 83 -15.48 -17.93 6.09
C ARG A 83 -16.22 -19.05 5.35
N LYS A 84 -16.67 -18.82 4.11
CA LYS A 84 -17.30 -19.86 3.29
C LYS A 84 -16.31 -20.76 2.52
N ASP A 85 -15.00 -20.49 2.55
CA ASP A 85 -14.02 -21.26 1.77
C ASP A 85 -12.78 -21.72 2.54
N LYS A 86 -12.92 -22.08 3.83
CA LYS A 86 -11.84 -22.82 4.53
C LYS A 86 -11.75 -24.31 4.17
N LYS A 87 -12.59 -24.82 3.25
CA LYS A 87 -12.58 -26.24 2.87
C LYS A 87 -11.85 -26.55 1.55
N LYS A 88 -11.41 -25.55 0.77
CA LYS A 88 -10.75 -25.83 -0.53
C LYS A 88 -9.22 -25.84 -0.54
N TYR A 89 -8.57 -25.29 0.49
CA TYR A 89 -7.10 -25.30 0.57
C TYR A 89 -6.49 -26.44 1.40
N ALA A 90 -7.31 -27.19 2.15
CA ALA A 90 -6.84 -28.34 2.95
C ALA A 90 -6.87 -29.67 2.19
N GLU A 91 -7.46 -29.73 0.98
CA GLU A 91 -7.54 -30.97 0.19
C GLU A 91 -6.44 -31.06 -0.89
N VAL A 92 -5.93 -29.94 -1.39
CA VAL A 92 -4.89 -29.92 -2.42
C VAL A 92 -3.53 -30.37 -1.87
N ASP A 93 -3.22 -30.05 -0.61
CA ASP A 93 -1.93 -30.38 0.02
C ASP A 93 -1.81 -31.85 0.47
N LYS A 94 -2.92 -32.63 0.47
CA LYS A 94 -2.89 -34.07 0.75
C LYS A 94 -2.82 -34.96 -0.49
N ARG A 95 -3.00 -34.42 -1.70
CA ARG A 95 -2.97 -35.21 -2.94
C ARG A 95 -1.58 -35.30 -3.58
N GLU A 96 -0.64 -34.42 -3.24
CA GLU A 96 0.73 -34.48 -3.79
C GLU A 96 1.69 -35.40 -2.99
N GLY A 97 1.34 -35.80 -1.77
CA GLY A 97 2.22 -36.58 -0.88
C GLY A 97 2.23 -38.10 -1.09
N THR A 98 1.30 -38.69 -1.86
CA THR A 98 1.11 -40.16 -1.89
C THR A 98 1.52 -40.84 -3.21
N SER A 99 2.06 -40.09 -4.19
CA SER A 99 2.37 -40.65 -5.52
C SER A 99 3.86 -41.03 -5.75
N LYS A 100 4.64 -41.26 -4.69
CA LYS A 100 6.07 -41.68 -4.81
C LYS A 100 6.43 -43.04 -4.21
N ARG A 101 5.47 -43.94 -4.00
CA ARG A 101 5.76 -45.34 -3.64
C ARG A 101 4.81 -46.28 -4.35
N THR A 102 5.17 -46.70 -5.57
CA THR A 102 5.20 -48.12 -5.97
C THR A 102 5.54 -48.30 -7.46
N LYS A 103 6.46 -49.23 -7.71
CA LYS A 103 6.70 -50.03 -8.95
C LYS A 103 7.54 -49.45 -10.10
N LYS A 104 8.78 -49.93 -10.15
CA LYS A 104 9.47 -50.47 -11.34
C LYS A 104 10.46 -51.52 -10.81
N SER A 105 10.09 -52.80 -10.91
CA SER A 105 10.54 -53.78 -11.92
C SER A 105 11.83 -54.44 -11.48
#